data_AF-A0AA40CJA0-F1
#
_entry.id   AF-A0AA40CJA0-F1
#
_cell.length_a   1.000
_cell.length_b   1.000
_cell.length_c   1.000
_cell.angle_alpha   90.00
_cell.angle_beta   90.00
_cell.angle_gamma   90.00
#
_symmetry.space_group_name_H-M   'P 1'
#
loop_
_entity.id
_entity.type
_entity.pdbx_description
1 polymer ?
#
loop_
_entity_poly.entity_id
_entity_poly.type
_entity_poly.pdbx_seq_one_letter_code
_entity_poly.pdbx_strand_id
1 'polypeptide(L)'
;MGDPNSGKLETFRSYPDELGLYCVRIRLPNAKTGLLPAQGVLFTDNIIVLRDGPHIRVHGLFKVKAGYKGNSEARKQIFDWIEEKLEWGSQVVVPEGASIIDQAGIATKVTKELKFNYGKRPGIGEGFVYNLTNAKRHVVLAKGISYVGVRRSADNIAAQVVPHNLNRTSAEIDYLIRPLKK
;
A
#
# COMPACT_ATOMS: atom_id res chain seq x y z
N MET A 1 23.91 -26.82 28.18
CA MET A 1 22.44 -27.09 28.16
C MET A 1 21.78 -25.89 27.53
N GLY A 2 21.25 -26.04 26.31
CA GLY A 2 20.49 -24.99 25.64
C GLY A 2 19.03 -25.04 26.08
N ASP A 3 18.38 -23.88 26.12
CA ASP A 3 16.93 -23.78 25.94
C ASP A 3 16.67 -23.21 24.52
N PRO A 4 16.10 -24.00 23.61
CA PRO A 4 15.85 -23.65 22.22
C PRO A 4 14.45 -23.06 22.06
N ASN A 5 14.32 -21.88 21.45
CA ASN A 5 13.11 -21.48 20.70
C ASN A 5 11.74 -21.83 21.31
N SER A 6 11.40 -21.34 22.51
CA SER A 6 9.99 -21.23 22.90
C SER A 6 9.48 -19.83 22.51
N GLY A 7 9.21 -19.70 21.22
CA GLY A 7 8.60 -18.53 20.62
C GLY A 7 7.30 -18.15 21.32
N LYS A 8 7.27 -16.93 21.86
CA LYS A 8 6.04 -16.17 22.05
C LYS A 8 6.23 -14.86 21.32
N LEU A 9 5.40 -14.67 20.30
CA LEU A 9 5.15 -13.37 19.70
C LEU A 9 4.85 -12.40 20.84
N GLU A 10 5.79 -11.49 21.14
CA GLU A 10 5.42 -10.27 21.83
C GLU A 10 4.51 -9.52 20.87
N THR A 11 3.22 -9.67 21.16
CA THR A 11 2.11 -9.01 20.52
C THR A 11 2.48 -7.57 20.23
N PHE A 12 2.56 -7.22 18.95
CA PHE A 12 1.91 -6.08 18.27
C PHE A 12 1.20 -5.06 19.22
N ARG A 13 1.87 -4.52 20.24
CA ARG A 13 1.31 -3.67 21.31
C ARG A 13 2.43 -2.83 21.93
N SER A 14 2.59 -1.60 21.47
CA SER A 14 2.53 -0.38 22.31
C SER A 14 3.21 0.80 21.58
N TYR A 15 2.51 1.94 21.57
CA TYR A 15 2.87 3.24 20.94
C TYR A 15 2.66 3.35 19.42
N PRO A 16 2.34 4.56 18.89
CA PRO A 16 2.03 4.76 17.48
C PRO A 16 3.31 4.66 16.65
N ASP A 17 3.72 3.43 16.36
CA ASP A 17 4.80 3.19 15.43
C ASP A 17 4.31 3.55 14.03
N GLU A 18 5.07 4.41 13.38
CA GLU A 18 4.98 4.57 11.93
C GLU A 18 5.57 3.31 11.30
N LEU A 19 4.73 2.61 10.53
CA LEU A 19 5.08 1.34 9.90
C LEU A 19 5.03 1.47 8.39
N GLY A 20 6.09 1.02 7.74
CA GLY A 20 6.11 0.73 6.31
C GLY A 20 5.58 -0.68 6.06
N LEU A 21 4.41 -0.81 5.44
CA LEU A 21 3.83 -2.09 5.03
C LEU A 21 4.05 -2.31 3.54
N TYR A 22 4.65 -3.44 3.17
CA TYR A 22 5.06 -3.75 1.80
C TYR A 22 4.14 -4.80 1.15
N CYS A 23 4.10 -4.82 -0.18
CA CYS A 23 3.30 -5.75 -0.99
C CYS A 23 1.80 -5.71 -0.66
N VAL A 24 1.28 -4.52 -0.40
CA VAL A 24 -0.09 -4.33 0.08
C VAL A 24 -1.08 -4.63 -1.03
N ARG A 25 -2.09 -5.44 -0.71
CA ARG A 25 -3.16 -5.88 -1.61
C ARG A 25 -4.50 -5.33 -1.14
N ILE A 26 -5.49 -5.38 -2.03
CA ILE A 26 -6.87 -5.03 -1.71
C ILE A 26 -7.82 -6.12 -2.19
N ARG A 27 -8.80 -6.46 -1.35
CA ARG A 27 -9.98 -7.23 -1.72
C ARG A 27 -11.14 -6.24 -1.83
N LEU A 28 -11.80 -6.25 -2.98
CA LEU A 28 -12.99 -5.44 -3.23
C LEU A 28 -14.22 -6.33 -3.09
N PRO A 29 -15.29 -5.88 -2.41
CA PRO A 29 -16.52 -6.64 -2.36
C PRO A 29 -17.08 -6.79 -3.78
N ASN A 30 -17.64 -7.96 -4.08
CA ASN A 30 -18.37 -8.15 -5.32
C ASN A 30 -19.64 -7.28 -5.31
N ALA A 31 -19.85 -6.45 -6.33
CA ALA A 31 -20.98 -5.52 -6.38
C ALA A 31 -22.37 -6.20 -6.30
N LYS A 32 -22.50 -7.47 -6.69
CA LYS A 32 -23.77 -8.21 -6.65
C LYS A 32 -23.99 -8.96 -5.33
N THR A 33 -22.93 -9.54 -4.76
CA THR A 33 -23.03 -10.43 -3.59
C THR A 33 -22.53 -9.82 -2.29
N GLY A 34 -21.77 -8.73 -2.37
CA GLY A 34 -21.10 -8.09 -1.23
C GLY A 34 -20.02 -8.94 -0.56
N LEU A 35 -19.66 -10.09 -1.15
CA LEU A 35 -18.65 -11.01 -0.65
C LEU A 35 -17.25 -10.58 -1.12
N LEU A 36 -16.26 -10.77 -0.26
CA LEU A 36 -14.86 -10.54 -0.59
C LEU A 36 -14.27 -11.76 -1.31
N PRO A 37 -13.48 -11.57 -2.38
CA PRO A 37 -12.74 -12.65 -3.01
C PRO A 37 -11.65 -13.18 -2.07
N ALA A 38 -11.29 -14.46 -2.23
CA ALA A 38 -10.22 -15.08 -1.45
C ALA A 38 -8.86 -14.40 -1.69
N GLN A 39 -8.58 -14.00 -2.93
CA GLN A 39 -7.33 -13.33 -3.30
C GLN A 39 -7.55 -11.83 -3.51
N GLY A 40 -6.71 -11.01 -2.90
CA GLY A 40 -6.65 -9.57 -3.20
C GLY A 40 -5.87 -9.30 -4.48
N VAL A 41 -6.11 -8.16 -5.12
CA VAL A 41 -5.28 -7.64 -6.22
C VAL A 41 -4.19 -6.73 -5.66
N LEU A 42 -3.10 -6.56 -6.40
CA LEU A 42 -2.06 -5.59 -6.01
C LEU A 42 -2.70 -4.20 -5.89
N PHE A 43 -2.52 -3.57 -4.73
CA PHE A 43 -3.11 -2.28 -4.43
C PHE A 43 -2.08 -1.16 -4.51
N THR A 44 -0.95 -1.36 -3.86
CA THR A 44 0.15 -0.40 -3.86
C THR A 44 1.41 -1.12 -3.42
N ASP A 45 2.56 -0.61 -3.83
CA ASP A 45 3.83 -1.23 -3.47
C ASP A 45 3.99 -1.18 -1.95
N ASN A 46 3.88 0.03 -1.37
CA ASN A 46 4.02 0.23 0.06
C ASN A 46 3.00 1.26 0.60
N ILE A 47 2.62 1.11 1.86
CA ILE A 47 1.91 2.15 2.63
C ILE A 47 2.67 2.48 3.90
N ILE A 48 2.65 3.76 4.27
CA ILE A 48 3.03 4.23 5.60
C ILE A 48 1.76 4.37 6.41
N VAL A 49 1.74 3.76 7.58
CA VAL A 49 0.63 3.84 8.52
C VAL A 49 1.13 4.25 9.89
N LEU A 50 0.32 5.02 10.62
CA LEU A 50 0.38 5.00 12.08
C LEU A 50 -0.52 3.90 12.59
N ARG A 51 0.00 3.16 13.55
CA ARG A 51 -0.79 2.17 14.26
C ARG A 51 -1.61 2.80 15.39
N ASP A 52 -2.87 2.41 15.49
CA ASP A 52 -3.82 2.85 16.50
C ASP A 52 -4.55 1.63 17.08
N GLY A 53 -3.88 0.93 18.00
CA GLY A 53 -4.32 -0.36 18.53
C GLY A 53 -4.48 -1.42 17.42
N PRO A 54 -5.69 -1.99 17.23
CA PRO A 54 -5.97 -2.93 16.12
C PRO A 54 -6.08 -2.22 14.75
N HIS A 55 -6.24 -0.90 14.75
CA HIS A 55 -6.49 -0.12 13.56
C HIS A 55 -5.19 0.46 12.97
N ILE A 56 -5.28 0.86 11.71
CA ILE A 56 -4.22 1.58 11.02
C ILE A 56 -4.77 2.87 10.44
N ARG A 57 -4.01 3.95 10.60
CA ARG A 57 -4.26 5.24 9.98
C ARG A 57 -3.24 5.46 8.88
N VAL A 58 -3.69 5.53 7.64
CA VAL A 58 -2.78 5.69 6.50
C VAL A 58 -2.28 7.14 6.45
N HIS A 59 -0.96 7.29 6.39
CA HIS A 59 -0.28 8.58 6.28
C HIS A 59 0.16 8.86 4.85
N GLY A 60 0.70 7.83 4.20
CA GLY A 60 1.18 7.92 2.82
C GLY A 60 1.06 6.58 2.10
N LEU A 61 0.85 6.65 0.78
CA LEU A 61 0.92 5.48 -0.09
C LEU A 61 2.00 5.73 -1.13
N PHE A 62 2.91 4.78 -1.29
CA PHE A 62 3.92 4.81 -2.34
C PHE A 62 3.45 4.02 -3.53
N LYS A 63 3.53 4.69 -4.68
CA LYS A 63 3.25 4.12 -5.98
C LYS A 63 4.49 4.29 -6.85
N VAL A 64 5.10 3.18 -7.27
CA VAL A 64 6.21 3.19 -8.22
C VAL A 64 5.66 3.12 -9.63
N LYS A 65 5.52 4.27 -10.31
CA LYS A 65 4.77 4.36 -11.57
C LYS A 65 5.35 5.39 -12.52
N ALA A 66 6.42 4.98 -13.19
CA ALA A 66 6.79 5.54 -14.47
C ALA A 66 7.37 4.42 -15.34
N GLY A 67 6.48 3.59 -15.89
CA GLY A 67 6.79 2.94 -17.17
C GLY A 67 6.95 4.00 -18.27
N TYR A 68 7.23 3.57 -19.50
CA TYR A 68 7.51 4.46 -20.64
C TYR A 68 6.42 5.54 -20.89
N LYS A 69 5.16 5.30 -20.50
CA LYS A 69 4.04 6.25 -20.70
C LYS A 69 3.82 7.24 -19.54
N GLY A 70 4.68 7.22 -18.52
CA GLY A 70 4.78 8.23 -17.47
C GLY A 70 3.45 8.58 -16.76
N ASN A 71 3.10 9.87 -16.80
CA ASN A 71 2.00 10.48 -16.03
C ASN A 71 0.61 9.83 -16.27
N SER A 72 0.34 9.33 -17.48
CA SER A 72 -0.95 8.71 -17.83
C SER A 72 -1.20 7.38 -17.09
N GLU A 73 -0.17 6.54 -16.94
CA GLU A 73 -0.26 5.27 -16.21
C GLU A 73 -0.37 5.49 -14.71
N ALA A 74 0.38 6.46 -14.18
CA ALA A 74 0.30 6.85 -12.77
C ALA A 74 -1.10 7.36 -12.41
N ARG A 75 -1.72 8.19 -13.26
CA ARG A 75 -3.09 8.69 -13.06
C ARG A 75 -4.12 7.58 -13.11
N LYS A 76 -4.08 6.73 -14.15
CA LYS A 76 -5.00 5.60 -14.30
C LYS A 76 -4.97 4.69 -13.08
N GLN A 77 -3.79 4.40 -12.53
CA GLN A 77 -3.71 3.55 -11.34
C GLN A 77 -3.94 4.27 -10.00
N ILE A 78 -4.06 5.60 -9.97
CA ILE A 78 -4.58 6.35 -8.83
C ILE A 78 -6.11 6.32 -8.86
N PHE A 79 -6.68 6.68 -10.00
CA PHE A 79 -8.12 6.76 -10.22
C PHE A 79 -8.79 5.37 -10.15
N ASP A 80 -8.35 4.42 -10.99
CA ASP A 80 -8.98 3.10 -11.14
C ASP A 80 -8.93 2.24 -9.87
N TRP A 81 -8.04 2.52 -8.91
CA TRP A 81 -7.81 1.63 -7.77
C TRP A 81 -8.31 2.16 -6.43
N ILE A 82 -8.39 3.48 -6.27
CA ILE A 82 -8.65 4.07 -4.95
C ILE A 82 -9.88 4.97 -4.97
N GLU A 83 -10.13 5.68 -6.07
CA GLU A 83 -11.21 6.66 -6.11
C GLU A 83 -12.47 6.09 -6.77
N GLU A 84 -12.32 5.23 -7.78
CA GLU A 84 -13.49 4.62 -8.44
C GLU A 84 -13.95 3.31 -7.78
N LYS A 85 -13.05 2.57 -7.13
CA LYS A 85 -13.32 1.17 -6.72
C LYS A 85 -13.32 0.89 -5.23
N LEU A 86 -12.91 1.86 -4.40
CA LEU A 86 -12.82 1.63 -2.96
C LEU A 86 -14.19 1.77 -2.30
N GLU A 87 -14.88 0.64 -2.17
CA GLU A 87 -16.21 0.58 -1.55
C GLU A 87 -16.13 0.21 -0.06
N TRP A 88 -17.14 0.61 0.71
CA TRP A 88 -17.29 0.14 2.09
C TRP A 88 -17.35 -1.39 2.14
N GLY A 89 -16.61 -1.98 3.09
CA GLY A 89 -16.45 -3.43 3.18
C GLY A 89 -15.27 -3.97 2.38
N SER A 90 -14.54 -3.13 1.63
CA SER A 90 -13.23 -3.48 1.08
C SER A 90 -12.25 -3.84 2.20
N GLN A 91 -11.23 -4.64 1.88
CA GLN A 91 -10.23 -5.07 2.84
C GLN A 91 -8.82 -4.84 2.30
N VAL A 92 -8.02 -4.07 3.05
CA VAL A 92 -6.57 -3.94 2.84
C VAL A 92 -5.90 -5.16 3.44
N VAL A 93 -5.01 -5.76 2.67
CA VAL A 93 -4.38 -7.03 3.00
C VAL A 93 -2.86 -6.88 2.94
N VAL A 94 -2.17 -7.26 4.01
CA VAL A 94 -0.72 -7.45 4.00
C VAL A 94 -0.45 -8.95 3.96
N PRO A 95 0.06 -9.50 2.85
CA PRO A 95 0.27 -10.93 2.70
C PRO A 95 1.25 -11.52 3.72
N GLU A 96 1.11 -12.80 4.00
CA GLU A 96 2.16 -13.57 4.67
C GLU A 96 3.49 -13.48 3.88
N GLY A 97 4.61 -13.38 4.59
CA GLY A 97 5.95 -13.18 4.02
C GLY A 97 6.26 -11.75 3.58
N ALA A 98 5.28 -10.84 3.59
CA ALA A 98 5.52 -9.43 3.36
C ALA A 98 6.40 -8.82 4.46
N SER A 99 7.11 -7.74 4.13
CA SER A 99 7.92 -7.00 5.09
C SER A 99 7.10 -5.91 5.79
N ILE A 100 7.31 -5.75 7.09
CA ILE A 100 6.92 -4.59 7.87
C ILE A 100 8.20 -3.92 8.34
N ILE A 101 8.37 -2.64 8.07
CA ILE A 101 9.52 -1.85 8.50
C ILE A 101 9.05 -0.86 9.56
N ASP A 102 9.71 -0.84 10.72
CA ASP A 102 9.42 0.11 11.79
C ASP A 102 10.20 1.43 11.62
N GLN A 103 10.02 2.36 12.56
CA GLN A 103 10.70 3.66 12.57
C GLN A 103 12.22 3.55 12.69
N ALA A 104 12.74 2.46 13.27
CA ALA A 104 14.17 2.20 13.36
C ALA A 104 14.75 1.60 12.07
N GLY A 105 13.91 1.33 11.07
CA GLY A 105 14.30 0.70 9.82
C GLY A 105 14.44 -0.82 9.92
N ILE A 106 13.99 -1.43 11.01
CA ILE A 106 14.08 -2.87 11.22
C ILE A 106 12.95 -3.55 10.44
N ALA A 107 13.33 -4.47 9.56
CA ALA A 107 12.39 -5.24 8.77
C ALA A 107 11.99 -6.54 9.49
N THR A 108 10.70 -6.71 9.73
CA THR A 108 10.10 -7.96 10.22
C THR A 108 9.23 -8.58 9.12
N LYS A 109 9.01 -9.90 9.22
CA LYS A 109 8.17 -10.62 8.28
C LYS A 109 6.79 -10.88 8.86
N VAL A 110 5.77 -10.67 8.03
CA VAL A 110 4.40 -11.02 8.35
C VAL A 110 4.29 -12.54 8.38
N THR A 111 3.98 -13.11 9.55
CA THR A 111 3.86 -14.56 9.75
C THR A 111 2.48 -15.09 9.40
N LYS A 112 1.49 -14.21 9.31
CA LYS A 112 0.12 -14.52 8.87
C LYS A 112 -0.47 -13.29 8.22
N GLU A 113 -1.22 -13.50 7.15
CA GLU A 113 -1.92 -12.43 6.44
C GLU A 113 -2.68 -11.48 7.39
N LEU A 114 -2.32 -10.18 7.35
CA LEU A 114 -3.00 -9.13 8.10
C LEU A 114 -4.13 -8.54 7.26
N LYS A 115 -5.28 -8.31 7.89
CA LYS A 115 -6.52 -7.90 7.22
C LYS A 115 -7.12 -6.69 7.91
N PHE A 116 -7.28 -5.58 7.20
CA PHE A 116 -7.87 -4.37 7.73
C PHE A 116 -9.07 -3.93 6.89
N ASN A 117 -10.21 -3.71 7.54
CA ASN A 117 -11.45 -3.38 6.87
C ASN A 117 -11.54 -1.87 6.58
N TYR A 118 -12.00 -1.51 5.38
CA TYR A 118 -12.29 -0.13 5.00
C TYR A 118 -13.78 0.16 5.16
N GLY A 119 -14.12 1.21 5.91
CA GLY A 119 -15.50 1.59 6.24
C GLY A 119 -16.08 0.84 7.45
N LYS A 120 -17.36 1.10 7.76
CA LYS A 120 -18.04 0.63 8.99
C LYS A 120 -18.75 -0.72 8.81
N ARG A 121 -18.06 -1.75 8.32
CA ARG A 121 -18.58 -3.12 8.41
C ARG A 121 -17.87 -3.82 9.58
N PRO A 122 -18.57 -4.20 10.67
CA PRO A 122 -18.00 -5.14 11.61
C PRO A 122 -17.78 -6.46 10.86
N GLY A 123 -16.53 -6.93 10.84
CA GLY A 123 -16.13 -8.07 10.03
C GLY A 123 -14.78 -8.65 10.47
N ILE A 124 -14.53 -9.88 10.02
CA ILE A 124 -13.33 -10.69 10.31
C ILE A 124 -12.07 -9.95 9.83
N GLY A 125 -11.19 -9.59 10.75
CA GLY A 125 -9.94 -8.89 10.47
C GLY A 125 -9.27 -8.36 11.72
N GLU A 126 -8.06 -7.82 11.56
CA GLU A 126 -7.25 -7.26 12.64
C GLU A 126 -7.79 -5.91 13.13
N GLY A 127 -8.44 -5.14 12.25
CA GLY A 127 -9.05 -3.84 12.59
C GLY A 127 -9.54 -3.05 11.39
N PHE A 128 -9.48 -1.72 11.48
CA PHE A 128 -10.00 -0.80 10.47
C PHE A 128 -8.88 0.03 9.84
N VAL A 129 -9.08 0.41 8.57
CA VAL A 129 -8.23 1.38 7.87
C VAL A 129 -8.87 2.74 7.88
N TYR A 130 -8.18 3.72 8.44
CA TYR A 130 -8.56 5.12 8.43
C TYR A 130 -7.74 5.92 7.43
N ASN A 131 -8.31 7.02 6.95
CA ASN A 131 -7.64 8.03 6.13
C ASN A 131 -7.13 7.54 4.76
N LEU A 132 -7.53 6.35 4.29
CA LEU A 132 -7.00 5.75 3.06
C LEU A 132 -7.24 6.59 1.80
N THR A 133 -8.38 7.27 1.71
CA THR A 133 -8.76 8.14 0.58
C THR A 133 -8.01 9.48 0.59
N ASN A 134 -7.75 10.04 1.78
CA ASN A 134 -7.14 11.37 1.95
C ASN A 134 -5.62 11.33 2.17
N ALA A 135 -5.04 10.16 2.43
CA ALA A 135 -3.61 9.99 2.66
C ALA A 135 -2.77 10.41 1.44
N LYS A 136 -1.58 10.97 1.71
CA LYS A 136 -0.67 11.48 0.66
C LYS A 136 -0.34 10.39 -0.35
N ARG A 137 -0.32 10.75 -1.63
CA ARG A 137 0.09 9.85 -2.73
C ARG A 137 1.51 10.19 -3.13
N HIS A 138 2.46 9.35 -2.74
CA HIS A 138 3.84 9.46 -3.17
C HIS A 138 4.00 8.74 -4.51
N VAL A 139 4.31 9.49 -5.55
CA VAL A 139 4.51 8.96 -6.90
C VAL A 139 5.99 9.01 -7.22
N VAL A 140 6.59 7.85 -7.43
CA VAL A 140 8.00 7.75 -7.86
C VAL A 140 8.05 7.78 -9.38
N LEU A 141 8.80 8.75 -9.91
CA LEU A 141 8.90 9.06 -11.34
C LEU A 141 10.32 8.83 -11.82
N ALA A 142 10.47 8.31 -13.04
CA ALA A 142 11.76 8.23 -13.69
C ALA A 142 12.25 9.62 -14.14
N LYS A 143 13.57 9.76 -14.32
CA LYS A 143 14.22 10.94 -14.87
C LYS A 143 13.57 11.33 -16.21
N GLY A 144 13.23 12.61 -16.35
CA GLY A 144 12.63 13.16 -17.56
C GLY A 144 11.11 13.00 -17.64
N ILE A 145 10.48 12.32 -16.68
CA ILE A 145 9.03 12.24 -16.58
C ILE A 145 8.52 13.37 -15.70
N SER A 146 7.82 14.32 -16.30
CA SER A 146 7.12 15.37 -15.56
C SER A 146 5.75 14.88 -15.12
N TYR A 147 5.50 14.90 -13.81
CA TYR A 147 4.14 14.82 -13.30
C TYR A 147 3.56 16.21 -13.29
N VAL A 148 2.66 16.49 -14.24
CA VAL A 148 1.86 17.71 -14.22
C VAL A 148 0.86 17.54 -13.08
N GLY A 149 1.24 18.08 -11.93
CA GLY A 149 0.42 18.18 -10.74
C GLY A 149 -0.88 18.86 -11.10
N VAL A 150 -1.94 18.09 -10.98
CA VAL A 150 -3.28 18.51 -11.28
C VAL A 150 -3.72 19.54 -10.24
N ARG A 151 -3.55 20.83 -10.52
CA ARG A 151 -4.45 21.84 -9.94
C ARG A 151 -5.79 21.66 -10.64
N ARG A 152 -6.64 20.78 -10.10
CA ARG A 152 -8.00 20.45 -10.58
C ARG A 152 -8.08 19.94 -12.03
N SER A 153 -8.01 18.62 -12.23
CA SER A 153 -8.43 17.94 -13.46
C SER A 153 -9.80 17.38 -13.15
N ALA A 154 -10.55 17.09 -14.20
CA ALA A 154 -11.90 16.54 -14.15
C ALA A 154 -12.04 15.30 -13.24
N ASP A 155 -10.93 14.64 -12.87
CA ASP A 155 -10.90 13.40 -12.10
C ASP A 155 -10.79 13.58 -10.58
N ASN A 156 -10.72 14.82 -10.07
CA ASN A 156 -10.82 15.19 -8.64
C ASN A 156 -10.11 14.24 -7.64
N ILE A 157 -8.80 14.01 -7.83
CA ILE A 157 -8.01 13.29 -6.81
C ILE A 157 -8.02 14.10 -5.52
N ALA A 158 -8.71 13.61 -4.49
CA ALA A 158 -8.93 14.36 -3.25
C ALA A 158 -7.65 14.47 -2.39
N ALA A 159 -6.74 13.52 -2.53
CA ALA A 159 -5.50 13.45 -1.78
C ALA A 159 -4.36 14.29 -2.39
N GLN A 160 -3.50 14.84 -1.53
CA GLN A 160 -2.26 15.49 -1.96
C GLN A 160 -1.34 14.48 -2.68
N VAL A 161 -0.87 14.84 -3.87
CA VAL A 161 0.12 14.06 -4.63
C VAL A 161 1.51 14.69 -4.47
N VAL A 162 2.50 13.87 -4.10
CA VAL A 162 3.91 14.26 -3.90
C VAL A 162 4.78 13.48 -4.89
N PRO A 163 5.29 14.14 -5.95
CA PRO A 163 6.17 13.48 -6.91
C PRO A 163 7.60 13.37 -6.37
N HIS A 164 8.24 12.22 -6.60
CA HIS A 164 9.63 11.95 -6.30
C HIS A 164 10.37 11.54 -7.57
N ASN A 165 11.29 12.38 -8.05
CA ASN A 165 12.03 12.10 -9.28
C ASN A 165 13.28 11.26 -8.98
N LEU A 166 13.42 10.13 -9.68
CA LEU A 166 14.62 9.32 -9.67
C LEU A 166 15.66 9.91 -10.61
N ASN A 167 16.94 9.70 -10.28
CA ASN A 167 18.07 10.03 -11.14
C ASN A 167 18.32 8.99 -12.25
N ARG A 168 17.30 8.19 -12.59
CA ARG A 168 17.33 7.11 -13.58
C ARG A 168 16.10 7.17 -14.47
N THR A 169 16.29 7.00 -15.77
CA THR A 169 15.23 6.88 -16.78
C THR A 169 14.47 5.56 -16.63
N SER A 170 13.28 5.45 -17.22
CA SER A 170 12.50 4.20 -17.19
C SER A 170 13.25 3.04 -17.83
N ALA A 171 14.01 3.29 -18.92
CA ALA A 171 14.82 2.26 -19.57
C ALA A 171 15.94 1.73 -18.67
N GLU A 172 16.60 2.60 -17.89
CA GLU A 172 17.62 2.18 -16.92
C GLU A 172 17.01 1.40 -15.76
N ILE A 173 15.84 1.82 -15.28
CA ILE A 173 15.10 1.09 -14.24
C ILE A 173 14.71 -0.30 -14.75
N ASP A 174 14.13 -0.39 -15.95
CA ASP A 174 13.74 -1.65 -16.59
C ASP A 174 14.94 -2.58 -16.79
N TYR A 175 16.10 -2.04 -17.15
CA TYR A 175 17.35 -2.80 -17.25
C TYR A 175 17.76 -3.40 -15.90
N LEU A 176 17.67 -2.62 -14.81
CA LEU A 176 18.09 -3.04 -13.46
C LEU A 176 17.13 -4.05 -12.81
N ILE A 177 15.83 -3.99 -13.12
CA ILE A 177 14.80 -4.87 -12.53
C ILE A 177 14.54 -6.13 -13.36
N ARG A 178 15.16 -6.25 -14.54
CA ARG A 178 15.06 -7.49 -15.33
C ARG A 178 15.57 -8.65 -14.48
N PRO A 179 14.79 -9.73 -14.34
CA PRO A 179 15.32 -10.96 -13.77
C PRO A 179 16.53 -11.35 -14.61
N LEU A 180 17.69 -11.50 -13.96
CA LEU A 180 18.83 -12.14 -14.61
C LEU A 180 18.33 -13.50 -15.07
N LYS A 181 18.21 -13.69 -16.39
CA LYS A 181 17.93 -15.00 -16.96
C LYS A 181 19.06 -15.91 -16.49
N LYS A 182 18.75 -16.83 -15.58
CA LYS A 182 19.58 -18.01 -15.31
C LYS A 182 19.33 -19.03 -16.40
#